data_AF-A0A812LIW9-F1
#
_entry.id   AF-A0A812LIW9-F1
#
_cell.length_a   1.000
_cell.length_b   1.000
_cell.length_c   1.000
_cell.angle_alpha   90.00
_cell.angle_beta   90.00
_cell.angle_gamma   90.00
#
_symmetry.space_group_name_H-M   'P 1'
#
loop_
_entity.id
_entity.type
_entity.pdbx_description
1 polymer ?
#
loop_
_entity_poly.entity_id
_entity_poly.type
_entity_poly.pdbx_seq_one_letter_code
_entity_poly.pdbx_strand_id
1 'polypeptide(L)'
;METSMPAEDPPQTGLVAARDPPVDLEAWRRMFWICGGCPLRRYGSAGDGGYLLCDLQDRNSTMTPAYSYGIDGRDDWGQEVAARTGARLFQFDCFNTTGTECRSQDMMCPPTKFRAECLGVPGCSFDLPSGSLQEHFWRNHVRGFHPSAVADRSLLLKADIEGFEWDVFATAEPQLLRKFSQIVVEFHFPFLRIPIPESFHVVHQKALKNLLSLFVVVHVHPNPICRDPELGTCIEVTFAEPRLVNRHSCRPPRANHLDERSVDEENLDLWSIFREP
;
A
#
# COMPACT_ATOMS: atom_id res chain seq x y z
N MET A 1 21.28 -18.90 69.29
CA MET A 1 21.86 -19.39 68.03
C MET A 1 21.03 -18.82 66.92
N GLU A 2 21.55 -17.86 66.18
CA GLU A 2 20.87 -17.30 65.01
C GLU A 2 21.05 -18.24 63.82
N THR A 3 20.00 -18.37 63.01
CA THR A 3 20.01 -19.11 61.75
C THR A 3 20.08 -18.12 60.59
N SER A 4 21.27 -17.91 60.05
CA SER A 4 21.47 -17.06 58.87
C SER A 4 20.80 -17.66 57.64
N MET A 5 19.90 -16.92 57.00
CA MET A 5 19.47 -17.22 55.64
C MET A 5 20.62 -16.99 54.66
N PRO A 6 20.75 -17.78 53.58
CA PRO A 6 21.64 -17.43 52.47
C PRO A 6 21.10 -16.16 51.78
N ALA A 7 22.00 -15.32 51.28
CA ALA A 7 21.63 -14.27 50.34
C ALA A 7 21.36 -14.90 48.97
N GLU A 8 20.27 -14.51 48.31
CA GLU A 8 20.09 -14.78 46.89
C GLU A 8 20.93 -13.79 46.09
N ASP A 9 21.76 -14.29 45.18
CA ASP A 9 22.47 -13.43 44.22
C ASP A 9 21.44 -12.71 43.33
N PRO A 10 21.62 -11.41 43.02
CA PRO A 10 20.75 -10.71 42.09
C PRO A 10 20.81 -11.39 40.70
N PRO A 11 19.69 -11.45 39.96
CA PRO A 11 19.63 -12.16 38.70
C PRO A 11 20.68 -11.61 37.73
N GLN A 12 21.60 -12.48 37.31
CA GLN A 12 22.69 -12.11 36.41
C GLN A 12 22.12 -11.50 35.13
N THR A 13 22.68 -10.38 34.70
CA THR A 13 22.28 -9.63 33.50
C THR A 13 22.69 -10.36 32.22
N GLY A 14 22.02 -11.47 31.96
CA GLY A 14 22.26 -12.36 30.84
C GLY A 14 22.02 -11.67 29.52
N LEU A 15 23.11 -11.45 28.77
CA LEU A 15 23.14 -11.16 27.34
C LEU A 15 22.27 -9.95 26.94
N VAL A 16 22.88 -8.76 26.95
CA VAL A 16 22.59 -7.79 25.88
C VAL A 16 22.94 -8.50 24.57
N ALA A 17 21.92 -8.98 23.86
CA ALA A 17 22.10 -9.56 22.54
C ALA A 17 22.83 -8.55 21.66
N ALA A 18 23.77 -9.02 20.83
CA ALA A 18 24.43 -8.15 19.89
C ALA A 18 23.35 -7.52 19.00
N ARG A 19 23.16 -6.20 19.13
CA ARG A 19 22.30 -5.46 18.21
C ARG A 19 22.87 -5.67 16.82
N ASP A 20 22.11 -6.34 15.96
CA ASP A 20 22.39 -6.32 14.53
C ASP A 20 22.51 -4.86 14.07
N PRO A 21 23.41 -4.56 13.12
CA PRO A 21 23.68 -3.19 12.73
C PRO A 21 22.39 -2.48 12.32
N PRO A 22 22.17 -1.22 12.76
CA PRO A 22 20.93 -0.51 12.46
C PRO A 22 20.69 -0.49 10.96
N VAL A 23 19.43 -0.70 10.57
CA VAL A 23 19.01 -0.88 9.18
C VAL A 23 19.64 0.19 8.29
N ASP A 24 20.41 -0.26 7.29
CA ASP A 24 20.99 0.64 6.29
C ASP A 24 19.85 1.42 5.61
N LEU A 25 19.79 2.71 5.95
CA LEU A 25 18.73 3.63 5.51
C LEU A 25 18.85 3.93 4.01
N GLU A 26 20.04 3.83 3.43
CA GLU A 26 20.27 3.94 1.98
C GLU A 26 19.74 2.68 1.27
N ALA A 27 20.04 1.49 1.80
CA ALA A 27 19.47 0.23 1.30
C ALA A 27 17.93 0.17 1.45
N TRP A 28 17.38 0.72 2.53
CA TRP A 28 15.92 0.84 2.71
C TRP A 28 15.29 1.77 1.68
N ARG A 29 15.80 3.01 1.54
CA ARG A 29 15.35 3.98 0.53
C ARG A 29 15.44 3.41 -0.90
N ARG A 30 16.46 2.60 -1.20
CA ARG A 30 16.64 1.93 -2.50
C ARG A 30 15.55 0.91 -2.82
N MET A 31 14.80 0.40 -1.85
CA MET A 31 13.64 -0.49 -2.12
C MET A 31 12.48 0.24 -2.82
N PHE A 32 12.43 1.58 -2.75
CA PHE A 32 11.43 2.43 -3.39
C PHE A 32 11.92 3.08 -4.69
N TRP A 33 13.09 2.69 -5.21
CA TRP A 33 13.60 3.27 -6.45
C TRP A 33 12.76 2.86 -7.66
N ILE A 34 12.50 3.83 -8.53
CA ILE A 34 11.73 3.64 -9.77
C ILE A 34 12.61 2.87 -10.75
N CYS A 35 12.25 1.61 -11.03
CA CYS A 35 13.02 0.67 -11.87
C CYS A 35 12.39 0.43 -13.26
N GLY A 36 11.39 1.21 -13.62
CA GLY A 36 10.80 1.19 -14.96
C GLY A 36 9.77 2.30 -15.14
N GLY A 37 9.34 2.50 -16.40
CA GLY A 37 8.36 3.52 -16.76
C GLY A 37 7.27 3.01 -17.70
N CYS A 38 6.13 3.68 -17.62
CA CYS A 38 4.93 3.50 -18.44
C CYS A 38 4.28 4.88 -18.66
N PRO A 39 3.33 5.03 -19.59
CA PRO A 39 2.45 6.21 -19.61
C PRO A 39 1.68 6.25 -18.29
N LEU A 40 1.90 7.28 -17.47
CA LEU A 40 1.23 7.44 -16.17
C LEU A 40 -0.03 8.30 -16.32
N ARG A 41 -1.04 8.01 -15.49
CA ARG A 41 -2.28 8.78 -15.39
C ARG A 41 -2.78 8.82 -13.94
N ARG A 42 -3.25 9.98 -13.48
CA ARG A 42 -3.95 10.14 -12.19
C ARG A 42 -5.39 9.63 -12.29
N TYR A 43 -5.80 8.83 -11.32
CA TYR A 43 -7.18 8.35 -11.14
C TYR A 43 -7.68 8.81 -9.77
N GLY A 44 -8.84 9.43 -9.72
CA GLY A 44 -9.37 10.10 -8.53
C GLY A 44 -9.06 11.59 -8.49
N SER A 45 -9.11 12.17 -7.29
CA SER A 45 -9.04 13.62 -7.07
C SER A 45 -7.64 14.22 -7.28
N ALA A 46 -7.59 15.56 -7.36
CA ALA A 46 -6.36 16.33 -7.31
C ALA A 46 -5.94 16.51 -5.84
N GLY A 47 -4.70 16.16 -5.50
CA GLY A 47 -4.29 15.92 -4.12
C GLY A 47 -4.81 14.57 -3.60
N ASP A 48 -5.44 14.59 -2.42
CA ASP A 48 -5.90 13.41 -1.68
C ASP A 48 -6.92 12.53 -2.44
N GLY A 49 -6.97 11.24 -2.11
CA GLY A 49 -7.91 10.26 -2.69
C GLY A 49 -7.72 9.98 -4.18
N GLY A 50 -6.62 10.46 -4.79
CA GLY A 50 -6.25 10.20 -6.17
C GLY A 50 -4.77 9.82 -6.30
N TYR A 51 -4.47 8.89 -7.21
CA TYR A 51 -3.16 8.23 -7.29
C TYR A 51 -2.75 8.00 -8.75
N LEU A 52 -1.45 7.90 -9.03
CA LEU A 52 -0.97 7.56 -10.38
C LEU A 52 -0.94 6.05 -10.62
N LEU A 53 -1.47 5.62 -11.77
CA LEU A 53 -1.27 4.28 -12.32
C LEU A 53 -0.60 4.38 -13.70
N CYS A 54 0.00 3.28 -14.19
CA CYS A 54 0.14 3.12 -15.64
C CYS A 54 -1.25 3.16 -16.26
N ASP A 55 -1.43 3.88 -17.37
CA ASP A 55 -2.75 4.10 -17.97
C ASP A 55 -3.48 2.78 -18.26
N LEU A 56 -4.78 2.79 -17.98
CA LEU A 56 -5.71 1.68 -18.14
C LEU A 56 -6.42 1.70 -19.50
N GLN A 57 -6.19 2.72 -20.33
CA GLN A 57 -6.61 2.77 -21.73
C GLN A 57 -6.03 1.59 -22.55
N ASP A 58 -6.62 1.34 -23.72
CA ASP A 58 -6.38 0.20 -24.63
C ASP A 58 -6.53 -1.22 -24.03
N ARG A 59 -6.94 -1.33 -22.75
CA ARG A 59 -7.29 -2.62 -22.13
C ARG A 59 -8.64 -3.12 -22.63
N ASN A 60 -8.62 -3.69 -23.83
CA ASN A 60 -9.74 -4.37 -24.49
C ASN A 60 -10.15 -5.71 -23.81
N SER A 61 -9.89 -5.82 -22.50
CA SER A 61 -10.08 -7.01 -21.66
C SER A 61 -11.24 -6.80 -20.70
N THR A 62 -12.31 -7.57 -20.90
CA THR A 62 -13.55 -7.60 -20.12
C THR A 62 -13.36 -7.45 -18.61
N MET A 63 -13.92 -6.37 -18.03
CA MET A 63 -14.24 -6.21 -16.60
C MET A 63 -13.12 -6.62 -15.62
N THR A 64 -11.95 -5.98 -15.70
CA THR A 64 -10.96 -6.00 -14.60
C THR A 64 -11.63 -5.60 -13.27
N PRO A 65 -11.68 -6.45 -12.23
CA PRO A 65 -12.18 -6.05 -10.92
C PRO A 65 -11.18 -5.13 -10.21
N ALA A 66 -11.69 -4.09 -9.57
CA ALA A 66 -10.90 -3.14 -8.76
C ALA A 66 -11.30 -3.26 -7.29
N TYR A 67 -10.29 -3.33 -6.42
CA TYR A 67 -10.46 -3.35 -4.96
C TYR A 67 -9.89 -2.05 -4.39
N SER A 68 -10.69 -1.31 -3.63
CA SER A 68 -10.31 -0.04 -2.97
C SER A 68 -10.51 -0.19 -1.46
N TYR A 69 -9.42 -0.10 -0.69
CA TYR A 69 -9.43 -0.18 0.78
C TYR A 69 -8.99 1.16 1.38
N GLY A 70 -9.70 1.58 2.44
CA GLY A 70 -9.67 2.91 3.04
C GLY A 70 -10.12 3.95 2.04
N ILE A 71 -11.39 4.32 2.13
CA ILE A 71 -12.01 5.24 1.17
C ILE A 71 -12.44 6.56 1.81
N ASP A 72 -12.47 6.68 3.14
CA ASP A 72 -12.98 7.84 3.88
C ASP A 72 -14.32 8.38 3.32
N GLY A 73 -15.23 7.46 3.01
CA GLY A 73 -16.52 7.76 2.36
C GLY A 73 -16.44 8.39 0.96
N ARG A 74 -15.26 8.52 0.35
CA ARG A 74 -14.97 9.13 -0.95
C ARG A 74 -13.96 8.31 -1.77
N ASP A 75 -14.40 7.20 -2.34
CA ASP A 75 -13.58 6.39 -3.26
C ASP A 75 -13.43 7.06 -4.64
N ASP A 76 -12.78 8.22 -4.71
CA ASP A 76 -12.61 8.99 -5.96
C ASP A 76 -11.74 8.22 -6.97
N TRP A 77 -10.66 7.58 -6.50
CA TRP A 77 -9.84 6.65 -7.30
C TRP A 77 -10.68 5.54 -7.93
N GLY A 78 -11.44 4.81 -7.11
CA GLY A 78 -12.19 3.66 -7.58
C GLY A 78 -13.32 4.04 -8.53
N GLN A 79 -14.01 5.15 -8.28
CA GLN A 79 -15.02 5.71 -9.18
C GLN A 79 -14.43 6.03 -10.56
N GLU A 80 -13.29 6.71 -10.64
CA GLU A 80 -12.63 7.08 -11.91
C GLU A 80 -12.03 5.85 -12.63
N VAL A 81 -11.48 4.88 -11.89
CA VAL A 81 -11.07 3.57 -12.46
C VAL A 81 -12.28 2.84 -13.05
N ALA A 82 -13.40 2.78 -12.32
CA ALA A 82 -14.60 2.08 -12.72
C ALA A 82 -15.27 2.73 -13.95
N ALA A 83 -15.44 4.05 -13.94
CA ALA A 83 -16.01 4.82 -15.04
C ALA A 83 -15.19 4.69 -16.34
N ARG A 84 -13.87 4.59 -16.26
CA ARG A 84 -12.97 4.46 -17.42
C ARG A 84 -12.85 3.05 -17.99
N THR A 85 -13.05 2.01 -17.18
CA THR A 85 -12.73 0.62 -17.57
C THR A 85 -13.92 -0.34 -17.54
N GLY A 86 -15.06 0.09 -17.01
CA GLY A 86 -16.17 -0.83 -16.66
C GLY A 86 -15.81 -1.81 -15.54
N ALA A 87 -14.79 -1.50 -14.73
CA ALA A 87 -14.35 -2.35 -13.63
C ALA A 87 -15.48 -2.58 -12.63
N ARG A 88 -15.63 -3.82 -12.15
CA ARG A 88 -16.44 -4.06 -10.95
C ARG A 88 -15.64 -3.61 -9.73
N LEU A 89 -16.13 -2.55 -9.11
CA LEU A 89 -15.52 -1.92 -7.94
C LEU A 89 -16.02 -2.55 -6.64
N PHE A 90 -15.09 -2.94 -5.78
CA PHE A 90 -15.32 -3.36 -4.40
C PHE A 90 -14.66 -2.35 -3.46
N GLN A 91 -15.42 -1.85 -2.49
CA GLN A 91 -15.00 -0.74 -1.63
C GLN A 91 -15.03 -1.18 -0.17
N PHE A 92 -14.00 -0.82 0.58
CA PHE A 92 -13.80 -1.28 1.94
C PHE A 92 -13.28 -0.14 2.80
N ASP A 93 -13.84 -0.04 3.99
CA ASP A 93 -13.33 0.83 5.03
C ASP A 93 -13.68 0.22 6.39
N CYS A 94 -12.99 0.63 7.44
CA CYS A 94 -13.41 0.34 8.81
C CYS A 94 -13.06 1.43 9.84
N PHE A 95 -12.50 2.56 9.39
CA PHE A 95 -12.45 3.80 10.17
C PHE A 95 -13.70 4.64 9.87
N ASN A 96 -14.00 4.83 8.58
CA ASN A 96 -15.20 5.52 8.11
C ASN A 96 -16.20 4.51 7.53
N THR A 97 -17.15 4.06 8.36
CA THR A 97 -18.19 3.10 7.93
C THR A 97 -19.29 3.71 7.05
N THR A 98 -19.21 4.99 6.71
CA THR A 98 -20.12 5.60 5.72
C THR A 98 -19.57 5.36 4.31
N GLY A 99 -20.22 4.46 3.56
CA GLY A 99 -19.84 4.18 2.18
C GLY A 99 -20.18 5.33 1.22
N THR A 100 -19.44 5.43 0.11
CA THR A 100 -19.75 6.40 -0.95
C THR A 100 -21.08 6.05 -1.64
N GLU A 101 -22.13 6.81 -1.35
CA GLU A 101 -23.25 6.95 -2.30
C GLU A 101 -22.73 7.61 -3.58
N CYS A 102 -22.87 6.92 -4.70
CA CYS A 102 -22.23 7.33 -5.94
C CYS A 102 -22.95 8.53 -6.56
N ARG A 103 -22.22 9.62 -6.80
CA ARG A 103 -22.80 10.97 -6.98
C ARG A 103 -23.24 11.31 -8.41
N SER A 104 -23.06 10.41 -9.38
CA SER A 104 -23.43 10.62 -10.78
C SER A 104 -24.68 9.84 -11.18
N GLN A 105 -25.69 10.55 -11.71
CA GLN A 105 -26.93 9.94 -12.23
C GLN A 105 -26.72 9.26 -13.60
N ASP A 106 -25.71 9.70 -14.36
CA ASP A 106 -25.44 9.26 -15.73
C ASP A 106 -24.62 7.96 -15.81
N MET A 107 -25.20 6.83 -15.36
CA MET A 107 -24.83 5.42 -15.67
C MET A 107 -23.37 4.93 -15.49
N MET A 108 -22.40 5.78 -15.19
CA MET A 108 -20.96 5.48 -15.23
C MET A 108 -20.40 4.95 -13.90
N CYS A 109 -21.19 4.99 -12.83
CA CYS A 109 -20.85 4.29 -11.59
C CYS A 109 -21.49 2.90 -11.57
N PRO A 110 -20.71 1.80 -11.69
CA PRO A 110 -21.24 0.46 -11.45
C PRO A 110 -21.64 0.32 -9.97
N PRO A 111 -22.66 -0.51 -9.65
CA PRO A 111 -23.22 -0.58 -8.31
C PRO A 111 -22.14 -0.93 -7.27
N THR A 112 -21.80 0.05 -6.43
CA THR A 112 -20.73 -0.03 -5.46
C THR A 112 -21.04 -1.10 -4.42
N LYS A 113 -20.06 -1.95 -4.13
CA LYS A 113 -20.14 -2.90 -3.02
C LYS A 113 -19.28 -2.39 -1.88
N PHE A 114 -19.75 -1.31 -1.25
CA PHE A 114 -19.18 -0.84 -0.01
C PHE A 114 -19.40 -1.84 1.13
N ARG A 115 -18.38 -1.97 1.97
CA ARG A 115 -18.31 -2.90 3.10
C ARG A 115 -17.56 -2.26 4.25
N ALA A 116 -18.21 -2.22 5.41
CA ALA A 116 -17.56 -1.94 6.69
C ALA A 116 -16.78 -3.18 7.15
N GLU A 117 -15.65 -3.47 6.50
CA GLU A 117 -14.82 -4.65 6.72
C GLU A 117 -13.32 -4.26 6.73
N CYS A 118 -12.60 -4.51 7.83
CA CYS A 118 -11.17 -4.17 7.94
C CYS A 118 -10.30 -5.13 7.11
N LEU A 119 -9.42 -4.57 6.29
CA LEU A 119 -8.29 -5.32 5.72
C LEU A 119 -7.12 -5.26 6.71
N GLY A 120 -6.65 -6.44 7.15
CA GLY A 120 -5.60 -6.55 8.17
C GLY A 120 -5.22 -8.01 8.40
N VAL A 121 -4.38 -8.28 9.41
CA VAL A 121 -3.93 -9.65 9.70
C VAL A 121 -4.62 -10.28 10.92
N PRO A 122 -4.79 -11.61 10.96
CA PRO A 122 -5.31 -12.31 12.14
C PRO A 122 -4.45 -12.02 13.37
N GLY A 123 -5.06 -11.43 14.40
CA GLY A 123 -4.38 -10.96 15.62
C GLY A 123 -4.61 -9.48 15.90
N CYS A 124 -4.85 -8.67 14.87
CA CYS A 124 -5.37 -7.31 15.02
C CYS A 124 -6.84 -7.36 15.46
N SER A 125 -7.16 -6.75 16.61
CA SER A 125 -8.54 -6.64 17.10
C SER A 125 -9.20 -5.41 16.49
N PHE A 126 -10.34 -5.62 15.84
CA PHE A 126 -11.19 -4.58 15.28
C PHE A 126 -12.63 -4.82 15.73
N ASP A 127 -13.40 -3.74 15.96
CA ASP A 127 -14.83 -3.85 16.31
C ASP A 127 -15.72 -4.22 15.10
N LEU A 128 -15.12 -4.28 13.90
CA LEU A 128 -15.76 -4.59 12.63
C LEU A 128 -15.21 -5.90 12.03
N PRO A 129 -15.95 -6.60 11.15
CA PRO A 129 -15.49 -7.83 10.54
C PRO A 129 -14.17 -7.64 9.80
N SER A 130 -13.16 -8.44 10.12
CA SER A 130 -11.82 -8.30 9.56
C SER A 130 -11.37 -9.54 8.76
N GLY A 131 -10.22 -9.43 8.11
CA GLY A 131 -9.56 -10.55 7.47
C GLY A 131 -8.36 -10.15 6.63
N SER A 132 -7.55 -11.16 6.31
CA SER A 132 -6.42 -11.07 5.38
C SER A 132 -6.87 -10.74 3.94
N LEU A 133 -5.92 -10.35 3.09
CA LEU A 133 -6.20 -10.06 1.68
C LEU A 133 -6.74 -11.29 0.91
N GLN A 134 -6.37 -12.53 1.28
CA GLN A 134 -7.12 -13.69 0.76
C GLN A 134 -8.55 -13.65 1.27
N GLU A 135 -8.79 -13.60 2.58
CA GLU A 135 -10.14 -13.74 3.11
C GLU A 135 -11.11 -12.74 2.50
N HIS A 136 -10.70 -11.48 2.32
CA HIS A 136 -11.43 -10.51 1.52
C HIS A 136 -11.64 -10.97 0.07
N PHE A 137 -10.59 -11.31 -0.67
CA PHE A 137 -10.70 -11.73 -2.07
C PHE A 137 -11.50 -13.03 -2.28
N TRP A 138 -11.48 -13.96 -1.32
CA TRP A 138 -12.31 -15.18 -1.27
C TRP A 138 -13.78 -14.84 -0.98
N ARG A 139 -14.07 -14.08 0.09
CA ARG A 139 -15.44 -13.69 0.51
C ARG A 139 -16.11 -12.78 -0.53
N ASN A 140 -15.34 -11.91 -1.17
CA ASN A 140 -15.83 -10.80 -1.99
C ASN A 140 -15.57 -11.00 -3.50
N HIS A 141 -15.48 -12.26 -3.93
CA HIS A 141 -15.34 -12.56 -5.36
C HIS A 141 -16.65 -12.47 -6.17
N VAL A 142 -16.55 -12.41 -7.50
CA VAL A 142 -17.69 -12.43 -8.41
C VAL A 142 -18.28 -13.84 -8.51
N ARG A 143 -19.60 -13.97 -8.28
CA ARG A 143 -20.33 -15.24 -8.48
C ARG A 143 -20.06 -15.82 -9.88
N GLY A 144 -19.64 -17.08 -9.93
CA GLY A 144 -19.28 -17.80 -11.17
C GLY A 144 -17.78 -17.92 -11.40
N PHE A 145 -16.95 -17.14 -10.70
CA PHE A 145 -15.50 -17.27 -10.72
C PHE A 145 -15.00 -17.83 -9.38
N HIS A 146 -14.03 -18.74 -9.44
CA HIS A 146 -13.24 -19.21 -8.29
C HIS A 146 -11.92 -18.43 -8.24
N PRO A 147 -11.23 -18.25 -7.09
CA PRO A 147 -9.94 -17.58 -7.04
C PRO A 147 -8.87 -18.14 -8.00
N SER A 148 -8.95 -19.43 -8.36
CA SER A 148 -8.08 -20.05 -9.38
C SER A 148 -8.51 -19.79 -10.83
N ALA A 149 -9.78 -19.41 -11.07
CA ALA A 149 -10.32 -19.07 -12.39
C ALA A 149 -10.13 -17.59 -12.76
N VAL A 150 -9.77 -16.74 -11.79
CA VAL A 150 -9.31 -15.38 -12.04
C VAL A 150 -7.96 -15.44 -12.74
N ALA A 151 -7.85 -14.82 -13.91
CA ALA A 151 -6.60 -14.76 -14.65
C ALA A 151 -5.53 -13.99 -13.87
N ASP A 152 -4.28 -14.42 -13.96
CA ASP A 152 -3.16 -13.61 -13.47
C ASP A 152 -3.14 -12.26 -14.22
N ARG A 153 -2.79 -11.19 -13.51
CA ARG A 153 -2.74 -9.81 -14.05
C ARG A 153 -4.08 -9.30 -14.60
N SER A 154 -5.19 -9.66 -13.97
CA SER A 154 -6.55 -9.20 -14.33
C SER A 154 -7.23 -8.27 -13.31
N LEU A 155 -6.61 -8.03 -12.14
CA LEU A 155 -7.14 -7.17 -11.08
C LEU A 155 -6.41 -5.83 -10.95
N LEU A 156 -7.00 -4.90 -10.19
CA LEU A 156 -6.40 -3.68 -9.66
C LEU A 156 -6.65 -3.58 -8.14
N LEU A 157 -5.72 -2.92 -7.42
CA LEU A 157 -5.78 -2.72 -5.97
C LEU A 157 -5.29 -1.31 -5.59
N LYS A 158 -6.07 -0.59 -4.78
CA LYS A 158 -5.64 0.50 -3.89
C LYS A 158 -5.66 -0.02 -2.47
N ALA A 159 -4.56 0.15 -1.73
CA ALA A 159 -4.48 -0.15 -0.30
C ALA A 159 -3.93 1.08 0.45
N ASP A 160 -4.69 1.55 1.42
CA ASP A 160 -4.47 2.81 2.11
C ASP A 160 -5.28 2.68 3.40
N ILE A 161 -4.63 2.26 4.50
CA ILE A 161 -5.29 1.68 5.67
C ILE A 161 -4.52 1.99 6.95
N GLU A 162 -4.10 3.25 7.10
CA GLU A 162 -3.60 3.84 8.35
C GLU A 162 -2.46 3.06 9.04
N GLY A 163 -1.61 2.38 8.28
CA GLY A 163 -0.47 1.60 8.80
C GLY A 163 -0.59 0.08 8.67
N PHE A 164 -1.77 -0.45 8.35
CA PHE A 164 -1.97 -1.90 8.19
C PHE A 164 -1.46 -2.46 6.85
N GLU A 165 -0.94 -1.62 5.94
CA GLU A 165 -0.46 -2.05 4.61
C GLU A 165 0.71 -3.02 4.72
N TRP A 166 1.62 -2.78 5.67
CA TRP A 166 2.83 -3.58 5.85
C TRP A 166 2.52 -5.03 6.21
N ASP A 167 1.70 -5.26 7.23
CA ASP A 167 1.27 -6.61 7.64
C ASP A 167 0.48 -7.32 6.53
N VAL A 168 -0.39 -6.59 5.83
CA VAL A 168 -1.15 -7.10 4.67
C VAL A 168 -0.20 -7.60 3.58
N PHE A 169 0.77 -6.81 3.13
CA PHE A 169 1.69 -7.23 2.07
C PHE A 169 2.79 -8.17 2.57
N ALA A 170 3.14 -8.17 3.86
CA ALA A 170 4.06 -9.12 4.48
C ALA A 170 3.44 -10.53 4.65
N THR A 171 2.10 -10.65 4.67
CA THR A 171 1.38 -11.93 4.80
C THR A 171 0.67 -12.39 3.53
N ALA A 172 0.37 -11.51 2.58
CA ALA A 172 -0.31 -11.85 1.33
C ALA A 172 0.42 -12.95 0.53
N GLU A 173 -0.35 -13.95 0.06
CA GLU A 173 0.20 -15.03 -0.76
C GLU A 173 0.74 -14.52 -2.12
N PRO A 174 1.93 -14.97 -2.57
CA PRO A 174 2.43 -14.65 -3.91
C PRO A 174 1.48 -15.05 -5.05
N GLN A 175 0.66 -16.08 -4.84
CA GLN A 175 -0.37 -16.58 -5.76
C GLN A 175 -1.53 -15.58 -5.90
N LEU A 176 -1.88 -14.89 -4.81
CA LEU A 176 -2.88 -13.81 -4.80
C LEU A 176 -2.30 -12.54 -5.43
N LEU A 177 -1.09 -12.15 -5.04
CA LEU A 177 -0.43 -10.95 -5.57
C LEU A 177 -0.26 -11.02 -7.10
N ARG A 178 -0.05 -12.21 -7.69
CA ARG A 178 -0.03 -12.44 -9.15
C ARG A 178 -1.36 -12.12 -9.87
N LYS A 179 -2.49 -12.04 -9.18
CA LYS A 179 -3.78 -11.67 -9.79
C LYS A 179 -3.86 -10.19 -10.16
N PHE A 180 -3.14 -9.33 -9.44
CA PHE A 180 -3.12 -7.89 -9.72
C PHE A 180 -2.16 -7.55 -10.87
N SER A 181 -2.63 -6.69 -11.78
CA SER A 181 -1.81 -6.10 -12.85
C SER A 181 -1.07 -4.85 -12.39
N GLN A 182 -1.70 -4.10 -11.48
CA GLN A 182 -1.12 -2.99 -10.74
C GLN A 182 -1.66 -3.00 -9.31
N ILE A 183 -0.82 -2.56 -8.38
CA ILE A 183 -1.16 -2.28 -6.99
C ILE A 183 -0.63 -0.87 -6.71
N VAL A 184 -1.47 0.02 -6.16
CA VAL A 184 -1.03 1.27 -5.55
C VAL A 184 -1.26 1.20 -4.04
N VAL A 185 -0.29 1.70 -3.28
CA VAL A 185 -0.30 1.65 -1.82
C VAL A 185 0.06 3.01 -1.27
N GLU A 186 -0.73 3.57 -0.35
CA GLU A 186 -0.25 4.64 0.53
C GLU A 186 0.38 3.99 1.77
N PHE A 187 1.71 3.98 1.81
CA PHE A 187 2.45 3.44 2.95
C PHE A 187 2.58 4.48 4.06
N HIS A 188 1.77 4.29 5.10
CA HIS A 188 1.90 4.95 6.39
C HIS A 188 3.19 4.52 7.10
N PHE A 189 3.78 5.39 7.90
CA PHE A 189 5.02 5.14 8.66
C PHE A 189 6.14 4.44 7.84
N PRO A 190 6.62 5.04 6.73
CA PRO A 190 7.64 4.41 5.87
C PRO A 190 9.08 4.55 6.38
N PHE A 191 9.30 5.22 7.53
CA PHE A 191 10.61 5.38 8.19
C PHE A 191 11.75 5.77 7.23
N LEU A 192 11.53 6.83 6.43
CA LEU A 192 12.51 7.27 5.41
C LEU A 192 13.54 8.27 5.94
N ARG A 193 13.26 8.98 7.04
CA ARG A 193 14.17 9.99 7.63
C ARG A 193 15.09 9.42 8.72
N ILE A 194 14.67 8.34 9.39
CA ILE A 194 15.39 7.69 10.49
C ILE A 194 15.55 6.19 10.21
N PRO A 195 16.53 5.49 10.81
CA PRO A 195 16.59 4.03 10.74
C PRO A 195 15.30 3.39 11.27
N ILE A 196 14.79 2.39 10.57
CA ILE A 196 13.54 1.70 10.96
C ILE A 196 13.74 1.05 12.34
N PRO A 197 12.81 1.19 13.30
CA PRO A 197 12.85 0.41 14.53
C PRO A 197 12.74 -1.09 14.23
N GLU A 198 13.50 -1.90 14.97
CA GLU A 198 13.65 -3.35 14.76
C GLU A 198 12.31 -4.10 14.69
N SER A 199 11.33 -3.67 15.50
CA SER A 199 9.96 -4.20 15.52
C SER A 199 9.19 -4.05 14.21
N PHE A 200 9.46 -2.99 13.44
CA PHE A 200 8.81 -2.73 12.15
C PHE A 200 9.63 -3.29 10.98
N HIS A 201 10.97 -3.20 11.05
CA HIS A 201 11.87 -3.57 9.95
C HIS A 201 11.59 -4.93 9.32
N VAL A 202 11.35 -5.96 10.14
CA VAL A 202 11.11 -7.33 9.64
C VAL A 202 9.82 -7.41 8.82
N VAL A 203 8.75 -6.73 9.24
CA VAL A 203 7.46 -6.70 8.54
C VAL A 203 7.58 -5.84 7.28
N HIS A 204 8.05 -4.59 7.43
CA HIS A 204 8.26 -3.63 6.34
C HIS A 204 9.13 -4.19 5.20
N GLN A 205 10.25 -4.83 5.54
CA GLN A 205 11.14 -5.43 4.56
C GLN A 205 10.52 -6.67 3.89
N LYS A 206 9.72 -7.47 4.62
CA LYS A 206 9.01 -8.64 4.06
C LYS A 206 7.90 -8.19 3.10
N ALA A 207 7.16 -7.14 3.42
CA ALA A 207 6.13 -6.55 2.57
C ALA A 207 6.70 -6.13 1.20
N LEU A 208 7.77 -5.33 1.20
CA LEU A 208 8.41 -4.92 -0.05
C LEU A 208 9.08 -6.09 -0.78
N LYS A 209 9.70 -7.05 -0.09
CA LYS A 209 10.25 -8.26 -0.73
C LYS A 209 9.15 -9.05 -1.47
N ASN A 210 7.98 -9.21 -0.87
CA ASN A 210 6.84 -9.88 -1.51
C ASN A 210 6.38 -9.13 -2.77
N LEU A 211 6.18 -7.80 -2.68
CA LEU A 211 5.76 -6.96 -3.82
C LEU A 211 6.82 -6.91 -4.94
N LEU A 212 8.08 -6.59 -4.62
CA LEU A 212 9.19 -6.47 -5.57
C LEU A 212 9.55 -7.81 -6.24
N SER A 213 9.18 -8.96 -5.65
CA SER A 213 9.33 -10.27 -6.31
C SER A 213 8.38 -10.48 -7.50
N LEU A 214 7.34 -9.65 -7.63
CA LEU A 214 6.27 -9.79 -8.63
C LEU A 214 6.01 -8.53 -9.47
N PHE A 215 6.49 -7.36 -9.05
CA PHE A 215 6.17 -6.07 -9.65
C PHE A 215 7.41 -5.19 -9.88
N VAL A 216 7.22 -4.05 -10.54
CA VAL A 216 8.21 -2.99 -10.71
C VAL A 216 7.63 -1.70 -10.15
N VAL A 217 8.38 -0.97 -9.31
CA VAL A 217 8.01 0.39 -8.89
C VAL A 217 8.14 1.33 -10.10
N VAL A 218 7.03 1.97 -10.48
CA VAL A 218 6.95 2.89 -11.63
C VAL A 218 6.75 4.35 -11.23
N HIS A 219 6.22 4.60 -10.03
CA HIS A 219 6.02 5.91 -9.44
C HIS A 219 6.01 5.81 -7.92
N VAL A 220 6.44 6.89 -7.26
CA VAL A 220 6.38 7.10 -5.81
C VAL A 220 6.10 8.59 -5.59
N HIS A 221 5.14 8.94 -4.74
CA HIS A 221 4.85 10.32 -4.32
C HIS A 221 4.80 10.42 -2.79
N PRO A 222 5.52 11.35 -2.15
CA PRO A 222 5.34 11.65 -0.73
C PRO A 222 4.08 12.50 -0.51
N ASN A 223 3.04 11.90 0.07
CA ASN A 223 1.80 12.61 0.39
C ASN A 223 2.05 13.55 1.60
N PRO A 224 1.87 14.89 1.46
CA PRO A 224 2.12 15.85 2.53
C PRO A 224 1.01 15.90 3.59
N ILE A 225 -0.14 15.26 3.37
CA ILE A 225 -1.30 15.33 4.26
C ILE A 225 -1.07 14.44 5.48
N CYS A 226 -0.69 13.18 5.25
CA CYS A 226 -0.03 12.35 6.25
C CYS A 226 1.43 12.80 6.41
N ARG A 227 1.67 13.78 7.30
CA ARG A 227 3.01 14.27 7.68
C ARG A 227 3.23 14.17 9.19
N ASP A 228 4.11 13.27 9.60
CA ASP A 228 4.65 13.19 10.96
C ASP A 228 6.00 13.95 11.06
N PRO A 229 6.22 14.79 12.10
CA PRO A 229 7.46 15.55 12.24
C PRO A 229 8.74 14.72 12.46
N GLU A 230 8.64 13.52 13.04
CA GLU A 230 9.79 12.67 13.41
C GLU A 230 9.98 11.53 12.41
N LEU A 231 8.89 10.89 11.99
CA LEU A 231 8.88 9.70 11.12
C LEU A 231 8.91 10.06 9.63
N GLY A 232 8.47 11.28 9.28
CA GLY A 232 8.34 11.78 7.91
C GLY A 232 6.91 11.68 7.39
N THR A 233 6.78 11.64 6.07
CA THR A 233 5.48 11.74 5.38
C THR A 233 5.12 10.40 4.75
N CYS A 234 3.82 10.08 4.62
CA CYS A 234 3.36 8.88 3.91
C CYS A 234 3.84 8.87 2.45
N ILE A 235 3.90 7.69 1.83
CA ILE A 235 4.25 7.58 0.41
C ILE A 235 3.22 6.77 -0.38
N GLU A 236 2.63 7.38 -1.40
CA GLU A 236 1.99 6.65 -2.50
C GLU A 236 3.10 5.88 -3.25
N VAL A 237 2.91 4.58 -3.49
CA VAL A 237 3.84 3.74 -4.28
C VAL A 237 3.07 2.89 -5.27
N THR A 238 3.38 3.05 -6.55
CA THR A 238 2.72 2.31 -7.64
C THR A 238 3.60 1.19 -8.15
N PHE A 239 3.12 -0.04 -7.96
CA PHE A 239 3.70 -1.30 -8.40
C PHE A 239 2.97 -1.81 -9.64
N ALA A 240 3.64 -1.88 -10.78
CA ALA A 240 3.07 -2.39 -12.03
C ALA A 240 3.71 -3.73 -12.45
N GLU A 241 2.93 -4.61 -13.09
CA GLU A 241 3.44 -5.92 -13.50
C GLU A 241 4.45 -5.80 -14.67
N PRO A 242 5.52 -6.62 -14.73
CA PRO A 242 6.65 -6.38 -15.64
C PRO A 242 6.33 -6.24 -17.13
N ARG A 243 5.19 -6.74 -17.63
CA ARG A 243 4.78 -6.60 -19.05
C ARG A 243 4.21 -5.23 -19.39
N LEU A 244 3.76 -4.46 -18.39
CA LEU A 244 3.23 -3.09 -18.57
C LEU A 244 4.35 -2.02 -18.59
N VAL A 245 5.60 -2.42 -18.36
CA VAL A 245 6.66 -1.51 -17.89
C VAL A 245 7.92 -1.62 -18.73
N ASN A 246 8.33 -0.49 -19.32
CA ASN A 246 9.66 -0.35 -19.91
C ASN A 246 10.69 -0.24 -18.77
N ARG A 247 11.30 -1.37 -18.41
CA ARG A 247 12.34 -1.44 -17.37
C ARG A 247 13.56 -0.60 -17.75
N HIS A 248 14.13 0.07 -16.76
CA HIS A 248 15.35 0.87 -16.90
C HIS A 248 16.19 0.75 -15.61
N SER A 249 17.41 1.29 -15.61
CA SER A 249 18.21 1.39 -14.37
C SER A 249 17.40 2.06 -13.26
N CYS A 250 17.38 1.46 -12.07
CA CYS A 250 16.66 2.00 -10.93
C CYS A 250 17.19 3.40 -10.58
N ARG A 251 16.29 4.31 -10.22
CA ARG A 251 16.61 5.70 -9.85
C ARG A 251 15.78 6.16 -8.65
N PRO A 252 16.29 7.07 -7.80
CA PRO A 252 15.51 7.63 -6.72
C PRO A 252 14.25 8.35 -7.24
N PRO A 253 13.12 8.29 -6.50
CA PRO A 253 11.91 9.07 -6.80
C PRO A 253 12.15 10.57 -6.99
N ARG A 254 11.34 11.18 -7.85
CA ARG A 254 11.36 12.62 -8.17
C ARG A 254 9.95 13.10 -8.48
N ALA A 255 9.67 14.37 -8.16
CA ALA A 255 8.40 15.02 -8.42
C ALA A 255 7.90 14.80 -9.86
N ASN A 256 6.65 14.34 -9.99
CA ASN A 256 5.98 14.21 -11.26
C ASN A 256 4.91 15.30 -11.40
N HIS A 257 4.87 15.97 -12.55
CA HIS A 257 3.84 16.97 -12.85
C HIS A 257 2.40 16.43 -12.76
N LEU A 258 2.18 15.12 -12.90
CA LEU A 258 0.86 14.49 -12.76
C LEU A 258 0.37 14.39 -11.30
N ASP A 259 1.22 14.71 -10.33
CA ASP A 259 0.88 14.76 -8.90
C ASP A 259 0.26 16.14 -8.54
N GLU A 260 -0.60 16.69 -9.40
CA GLU A 260 -0.95 18.12 -9.34
C GLU A 260 -1.61 18.54 -8.01
N ARG A 261 -1.00 19.57 -7.40
CA ARG A 261 -1.50 20.40 -6.28
C ARG A 261 -1.55 19.76 -4.89
N SER A 262 -0.62 18.86 -4.60
CA SER A 262 -0.05 18.68 -3.25
C SER A 262 1.18 19.58 -2.98
N VAL A 263 1.42 20.58 -3.84
CA VAL A 263 2.71 21.29 -3.95
C VAL A 263 2.57 22.80 -3.74
N ASP A 264 2.60 23.22 -2.47
CA ASP A 264 3.19 24.51 -2.10
C ASP A 264 4.72 24.42 -2.17
N GLU A 265 5.43 25.55 -2.32
CA GLU A 265 6.89 25.55 -2.52
C GLU A 265 7.68 24.96 -1.32
N GLU A 266 7.08 24.94 -0.12
CA GLU A 266 7.64 24.29 1.08
C GLU A 266 7.82 22.77 0.93
N ASN A 267 7.09 22.12 0.01
CA ASN A 267 7.12 20.66 -0.17
C ASN A 267 8.29 20.15 -1.03
N LEU A 268 9.20 21.02 -1.51
CA LEU A 268 10.43 20.61 -2.19
C LEU A 268 11.39 19.79 -1.30
N ASP A 269 11.29 19.91 0.03
CA ASP A 269 12.02 19.07 1.00
C ASP A 269 11.44 17.66 1.16
N LEU A 270 10.18 17.40 0.77
CA LEU A 270 9.65 16.03 0.79
C LEU A 270 10.41 15.12 -0.19
N TRP A 271 10.93 15.69 -1.27
CA TRP A 271 11.81 15.01 -2.22
C TRP A 271 13.31 15.08 -1.86
N SER A 272 13.68 15.55 -0.66
CA SER A 272 15.05 15.41 -0.14
C SER A 272 15.31 14.01 0.41
N ILE A 273 14.29 13.36 0.99
CA ILE A 273 14.38 12.05 1.67
C ILE A 273 14.84 10.91 0.75
N PHE A 274 14.63 11.06 -0.57
CA PHE A 274 15.00 10.08 -1.59
C PHE A 274 16.35 10.35 -2.26
N ARG A 275 17.01 11.47 -1.95
CA ARG A 275 18.34 11.78 -2.50
C ARG A 275 19.39 10.93 -1.77
N GLU A 276 20.38 10.47 -2.52
CA GLU A 276 21.63 9.98 -1.93
C GLU A 276 22.41 11.18 -1.35
N PRO A 277 23.21 11.01 -0.28
CA PRO A 277 23.96 12.09 0.37
C PRO A 277 24.99 12.80 -0.53
#